data_AF-A0ABD2LSJ2-F1
#
_entry.id   AF-A0ABD2LSJ2-F1
#
_cell.length_a   1.000
_cell.length_b   1.000
_cell.length_c   1.000
_cell.angle_alpha   90.00
_cell.angle_beta   90.00
_cell.angle_gamma   90.00
#
_symmetry.space_group_name_H-M   'P 1'
#
loop_
_entity.id
_entity.type
_entity.pdbx_description
1 polymer ?
#
loop_
_entity_poly.entity_id
_entity_poly.type
_entity_poly.pdbx_seq_one_letter_code
_entity_poly.pdbx_strand_id
1 'polypeptide(L)'
;MLGKNICEICLLDASFRRLRQFVPSILNDCPLLRVVSFYSDHLFTNFPCDDRANASDGQAVAKWLFTAHPDNVPKVFKCVFKMNDFHWSLNLAAFKAAFASASSAANFIVVIWYQQPFAHSAAHSVVPFDQTNELTREQLALKRTDYSKCFVLVRCPIARDENKWAKWEEEAIAWPREWKNRIDIDIYYEFDICGRASRRNYRRFK
;
A
#
# COMPACT_ATOMS: atom_id res chain seq x y z
N MET A 1 -20.03 -6.66 12.26
CA MET A 1 -18.69 -6.81 11.67
C MET A 1 -18.77 -6.50 10.18
N LEU A 2 -18.45 -5.27 9.79
CA LEU A 2 -18.11 -4.97 8.39
C LEU A 2 -16.73 -5.59 8.16
N GLY A 3 -16.56 -6.65 7.35
CA GLY A 3 -15.17 -7.03 7.01
C GLY A 3 -14.83 -8.47 6.65
N LYS A 4 -15.68 -9.48 6.88
CA LYS A 4 -15.27 -10.88 6.64
C LYS A 4 -14.96 -11.20 5.17
N ASN A 5 -15.51 -10.43 4.24
CA ASN A 5 -15.38 -10.67 2.80
C ASN A 5 -14.62 -9.57 2.05
N ILE A 6 -14.11 -8.55 2.74
CA ILE A 6 -13.39 -7.45 2.08
C ILE A 6 -12.01 -7.96 1.68
N CYS A 7 -11.70 -7.90 0.39
CA CYS A 7 -10.36 -8.22 -0.11
C CYS A 7 -9.60 -7.00 -0.63
N GLU A 8 -10.30 -5.89 -0.91
CA GLU A 8 -9.71 -4.64 -1.34
C GLU A 8 -10.36 -3.44 -0.65
N ILE A 9 -9.51 -2.54 -0.14
CA ILE A 9 -9.89 -1.21 0.32
C ILE A 9 -9.23 -0.18 -0.59
N CYS A 10 -10.04 0.65 -1.23
CA CYS A 10 -9.55 1.80 -1.99
C CYS A 10 -9.92 3.09 -1.27
N LEU A 11 -8.92 3.91 -1.01
CA LEU A 11 -9.03 5.15 -0.26
C LEU A 11 -8.72 6.31 -1.18
N LEU A 12 -9.74 7.12 -1.41
CA LEU A 12 -9.60 8.39 -2.12
C LEU A 12 -9.28 9.46 -1.08
N ASP A 13 -8.24 10.26 -1.33
CA ASP A 13 -7.85 11.42 -0.50
C ASP A 13 -7.38 11.06 0.95
N ALA A 14 -7.31 12.03 1.85
CA ALA A 14 -6.91 11.93 3.27
C ALA A 14 -7.84 11.08 4.17
N SER A 15 -8.61 10.17 3.58
CA SER A 15 -9.70 9.41 4.21
C SER A 15 -9.25 8.34 5.22
N PHE A 16 -8.01 7.87 5.19
CA PHE A 16 -7.63 6.73 6.02
C PHE A 16 -7.49 7.03 7.50
N ARG A 17 -6.98 8.22 7.87
CA ARG A 17 -6.97 8.65 9.27
C ARG A 17 -8.37 8.57 9.88
N ARG A 18 -9.37 8.99 9.11
CA ARG A 18 -10.77 8.98 9.51
C ARG A 18 -11.33 7.57 9.56
N LEU A 19 -11.00 6.73 8.58
CA LEU A 19 -11.37 5.33 8.63
C LEU A 19 -10.89 4.68 9.94
N ARG A 20 -9.64 4.94 10.35
CA ARG A 20 -9.11 4.44 11.62
C ARG A 20 -9.71 5.10 12.86
N GLN A 21 -10.32 6.29 12.77
CA GLN A 21 -11.09 6.84 13.89
C GLN A 21 -12.40 6.08 14.12
N PHE A 22 -13.06 5.61 13.05
CA PHE A 22 -14.30 4.85 13.16
C PHE A 22 -14.06 3.35 13.37
N VAL A 23 -13.04 2.80 12.71
CA VAL A 23 -12.66 1.38 12.75
C VAL A 23 -11.13 1.26 12.81
N PRO A 24 -10.51 1.45 14.00
CA PRO A 24 -9.05 1.51 14.15
C PRO A 24 -8.31 0.30 13.59
N SER A 25 -8.89 -0.88 13.77
CA SER A 25 -8.32 -2.19 13.44
C SER A 25 -8.69 -2.72 12.05
N ILE A 26 -9.30 -1.89 11.18
CA ILE A 26 -9.85 -2.34 9.88
C ILE A 26 -8.87 -3.14 9.01
N LEU A 27 -7.57 -2.81 9.05
CA LEU A 27 -6.54 -3.52 8.27
C LEU A 27 -6.27 -4.93 8.81
N ASN A 28 -6.40 -5.15 10.11
CA ASN A 28 -6.09 -6.42 10.77
C ASN A 28 -7.36 -7.27 11.00
N ASP A 29 -8.53 -6.66 11.07
CA ASP A 29 -9.81 -7.35 11.28
C ASP A 29 -10.39 -8.00 10.01
N CYS A 30 -9.83 -7.68 8.85
CA CYS A 30 -10.25 -8.23 7.55
C CYS A 30 -9.26 -9.32 7.11
N PRO A 31 -9.48 -10.61 7.43
CA PRO A 31 -8.51 -11.68 7.13
C PRO A 31 -8.28 -11.92 5.64
N LEU A 32 -9.26 -11.55 4.80
CA LEU A 32 -9.16 -11.65 3.34
C LEU A 32 -8.59 -10.38 2.68
N LEU A 33 -8.28 -9.34 3.46
CA LEU A 33 -7.75 -8.09 2.93
C LEU A 33 -6.36 -8.31 2.34
N ARG A 34 -6.33 -8.34 1.00
CA ARG A 34 -5.11 -8.50 0.22
C ARG A 34 -4.63 -7.18 -0.34
N VAL A 35 -5.54 -6.28 -0.76
CA VAL A 35 -5.19 -5.07 -1.49
C VAL A 35 -5.61 -3.82 -0.71
N VAL A 36 -4.69 -2.88 -0.56
CA VAL A 36 -5.02 -1.53 -0.08
C VAL A 36 -4.45 -0.52 -1.09
N SER A 37 -5.30 0.38 -1.58
CA SER A 37 -4.90 1.40 -2.55
C SER A 37 -5.19 2.82 -2.08
N PHE A 38 -4.29 3.73 -2.38
CA PHE A 38 -4.28 5.12 -1.90
C PHE A 38 -3.90 6.12 -2.99
N TYR A 39 -4.57 7.27 -2.96
CA TYR A 39 -4.17 8.49 -3.67
C TYR A 39 -3.77 9.54 -2.63
N SER A 40 -2.47 9.71 -2.39
CA SER A 40 -1.98 10.62 -1.36
C SER A 40 -0.63 11.19 -1.72
N ASP A 41 -0.38 12.41 -1.24
CA ASP A 41 0.84 13.17 -1.48
C ASP A 41 1.99 12.77 -0.54
N HIS A 42 1.73 11.92 0.48
CA HIS A 42 2.72 11.51 1.47
C HIS A 42 2.87 9.99 1.53
N LEU A 43 4.11 9.50 1.45
CA LEU A 43 4.39 8.06 1.48
C LEU A 43 3.94 7.50 2.83
N PHE A 44 3.05 6.53 2.78
CA PHE A 44 2.19 6.21 3.91
C PHE A 44 2.70 5.00 4.71
N THR A 45 4.01 4.86 4.88
CA THR A 45 4.58 3.81 5.75
C THR A 45 5.61 4.41 6.66
N ASN A 46 5.38 4.27 7.97
CA ASN A 46 6.28 4.77 9.01
C ASN A 46 6.72 3.60 9.88
N PHE A 47 7.95 3.67 10.38
CA PHE A 47 8.51 2.67 11.28
C PHE A 47 8.79 3.32 12.65
N PRO A 48 8.73 2.56 13.76
CA PRO A 48 8.45 1.12 13.85
C PRO A 48 6.99 0.77 13.53
N CYS A 49 6.76 -0.47 13.06
CA CYS A 49 5.42 -0.98 12.75
C CYS A 49 4.53 -1.03 14.00
N ASP A 50 3.36 -0.39 13.96
CA ASP A 50 2.42 -0.31 15.08
C ASP A 50 0.99 -0.08 14.56
N ASP A 51 -0.03 -0.65 15.22
CA ASP A 51 -1.45 -0.41 14.88
C ASP A 51 -2.30 -0.08 16.13
N ARG A 52 -1.66 0.35 17.22
CA ARG A 52 -2.38 0.86 18.39
C ARG A 52 -3.11 2.17 18.06
N ALA A 53 -4.05 2.56 18.92
CA ALA A 53 -4.90 3.74 18.71
C ALA A 53 -4.13 5.06 18.52
N ASN A 54 -2.91 5.15 19.05
CA ASN A 54 -2.03 6.31 18.89
C ASN A 54 -0.99 6.16 17.76
N ALA A 55 -0.94 5.01 17.09
CA ALA A 55 -0.02 4.76 15.99
C ALA A 55 -0.40 5.62 14.78
N SER A 56 0.60 6.17 14.09
CA SER A 56 0.35 6.87 12.84
C SER A 56 -0.22 5.91 11.81
N ASP A 57 -0.93 6.46 10.84
CA ASP A 57 -1.52 5.66 9.78
C ASP A 57 -0.47 4.88 8.99
N GLY A 58 0.71 5.47 8.81
CA GLY A 58 1.81 4.78 8.15
C GLY A 58 2.42 3.65 8.98
N GLN A 59 2.39 3.75 10.30
CA GLN A 59 2.78 2.63 11.16
C GLN A 59 1.80 1.47 11.02
N ALA A 60 0.51 1.76 10.90
CA ALA A 60 -0.54 0.75 10.75
C ALA A 60 -0.42 0.00 9.42
N VAL A 61 -0.21 0.73 8.32
CA VAL A 61 0.04 0.11 7.01
C VAL A 61 1.33 -0.71 7.03
N ALA A 62 2.41 -0.20 7.64
CA ALA A 62 3.65 -0.96 7.79
C ALA A 62 3.43 -2.24 8.60
N LYS A 63 2.68 -2.18 9.71
CA LYS A 63 2.32 -3.35 10.52
C LYS A 63 1.50 -4.36 9.71
N TRP A 64 0.52 -3.90 8.95
CA TRP A 64 -0.28 -4.77 8.08
C TRP A 64 0.58 -5.46 7.01
N LEU A 65 1.48 -4.73 6.33
CA LEU A 65 2.39 -5.28 5.33
C LEU A 65 3.36 -6.33 5.92
N PHE A 66 3.92 -6.06 7.10
CA PHE A 66 4.88 -6.93 7.78
C PHE A 66 4.24 -8.09 8.55
N THR A 67 2.91 -8.22 8.49
CA THR A 67 2.19 -9.37 9.04
C THR A 67 1.84 -10.32 7.90
N ALA A 68 2.11 -11.62 8.06
CA ALA A 68 1.79 -12.62 7.04
C ALA A 68 0.29 -12.59 6.67
N HIS A 69 0.00 -12.83 5.39
CA HIS A 69 -1.36 -13.06 4.94
C HIS A 69 -1.76 -14.53 5.25
N PRO A 70 -2.98 -14.82 5.74
CA PRO A 70 -3.40 -16.18 6.06
C PRO A 70 -3.23 -17.18 4.91
N ASP A 71 -3.60 -16.78 3.69
CA ASP A 71 -3.47 -17.62 2.49
C ASP A 71 -2.05 -17.68 1.89
N ASN A 72 -1.04 -17.10 2.56
CA ASN A 72 0.35 -17.04 2.08
C ASN A 72 0.52 -16.37 0.69
N VAL A 73 -0.44 -15.54 0.28
CA VAL A 73 -0.37 -14.69 -0.92
C VAL A 73 0.23 -13.32 -0.58
N PRO A 74 0.85 -12.62 -1.53
CA PRO A 74 1.36 -11.28 -1.26
C PRO A 74 0.22 -10.30 -1.02
N LYS A 75 0.32 -9.54 0.08
CA LYS A 75 -0.43 -8.31 0.27
C LYS A 75 0.03 -7.27 -0.74
N VAL A 76 -0.88 -6.46 -1.25
CA VAL A 76 -0.60 -5.45 -2.27
C VAL A 76 -0.96 -4.08 -1.72
N PHE A 77 0.03 -3.21 -1.64
CA PHE A 77 -0.17 -1.80 -1.31
C PHE A 77 0.09 -0.95 -2.54
N LYS A 78 -0.95 -0.27 -3.05
CA LYS A 78 -0.85 0.60 -4.23
C LYS A 78 -0.92 2.07 -3.78
N CYS A 79 0.04 2.87 -4.18
CA CYS A 79 0.07 4.30 -3.87
C CYS A 79 0.26 5.10 -5.16
N VAL A 80 -0.53 6.16 -5.35
CA VAL A 80 -0.33 7.14 -6.43
C VAL A 80 0.18 8.43 -5.81
N PHE A 81 1.37 8.83 -6.23
CA PHE A 81 2.16 9.92 -5.67
C PHE A 81 2.19 11.14 -6.61
N LYS A 82 2.05 12.34 -6.03
CA LYS A 82 2.38 13.61 -6.69
C LYS A 82 3.75 14.06 -6.14
N MET A 83 4.81 13.89 -6.92
CA MET A 83 6.19 14.10 -6.45
C MET A 83 6.46 15.58 -6.14
N ASN A 84 6.34 15.96 -4.87
CA ASN A 84 6.97 17.15 -4.29
C ASN A 84 7.78 16.82 -3.01
N ASP A 85 7.76 15.58 -2.51
CA ASP A 85 8.36 15.25 -1.20
C ASP A 85 9.73 14.56 -1.27
N PHE A 86 10.67 15.10 -0.48
CA PHE A 86 12.00 14.56 -0.19
C PHE A 86 12.02 13.31 0.73
N HIS A 87 10.86 12.79 1.14
CA HIS A 87 10.76 11.76 2.21
C HIS A 87 10.87 10.31 1.72
N TRP A 88 10.88 10.07 0.41
CA TRP A 88 10.94 8.72 -0.17
C TRP A 88 12.19 7.93 0.21
N SER A 89 13.37 8.58 0.20
CA SER A 89 14.65 7.93 0.52
C SER A 89 14.70 7.47 1.99
N LEU A 90 14.18 8.29 2.91
CA LEU A 90 14.07 7.96 4.34
C LEU A 90 13.16 6.75 4.57
N ASN A 91 12.03 6.69 3.88
CA ASN A 91 11.10 5.57 4.00
C ASN A 91 11.69 4.27 3.43
N LEU A 92 12.42 4.31 2.31
CA LEU A 92 13.13 3.14 1.79
C LEU A 92 14.21 2.64 2.75
N ALA A 93 14.98 3.54 3.38
CA ALA A 93 15.97 3.16 4.37
C ALA A 93 15.31 2.48 5.59
N ALA A 94 14.18 3.02 6.05
CA ALA A 94 13.42 2.42 7.13
C ALA A 94 12.84 1.04 6.75
N PHE A 95 12.36 0.87 5.50
CA PHE A 95 11.95 -0.43 4.97
C PHE A 95 13.08 -1.47 5.00
N LYS A 96 14.26 -1.09 4.52
CA LYS A 96 15.45 -1.98 4.53
C LYS A 96 15.82 -2.39 5.95
N ALA A 97 15.82 -1.45 6.89
CA ALA A 97 16.12 -1.72 8.29
C ALA A 97 15.06 -2.62 8.95
N ALA A 98 13.78 -2.37 8.69
CA ALA A 98 12.68 -3.20 9.20
C ALA A 98 12.70 -4.61 8.59
N PHE A 99 13.06 -4.74 7.31
CA PHE A 99 13.23 -6.04 6.67
C PHE A 99 14.43 -6.81 7.23
N ALA A 100 15.57 -6.15 7.43
CA ALA A 100 16.77 -6.75 8.00
C ALA A 100 16.55 -7.29 9.43
N SER A 101 15.73 -6.58 10.22
CA SER A 101 15.42 -6.95 11.60
C SER A 101 14.20 -7.85 11.74
N ALA A 102 13.51 -8.19 10.64
CA ALA A 102 12.35 -9.06 10.69
C ALA A 102 12.73 -10.49 11.09
N SER A 103 11.98 -11.05 12.03
CA SER A 103 12.12 -12.43 12.51
C SER A 103 11.03 -13.37 12.00
N SER A 104 10.03 -12.84 11.28
CA SER A 104 8.94 -13.60 10.70
C SER A 104 8.79 -13.29 9.21
N ALA A 105 8.45 -14.32 8.43
CA ALA A 105 8.19 -14.19 7.00
C ALA A 105 6.87 -13.42 6.73
N ALA A 106 6.87 -12.60 5.68
CA ALA A 106 5.70 -11.89 5.17
C ALA A 106 5.89 -11.57 3.68
N ASN A 107 4.85 -11.82 2.89
CA ASN A 107 4.86 -11.56 1.45
C ASN A 107 4.10 -10.27 1.14
N PHE A 108 4.75 -9.35 0.44
CA PHE A 108 4.06 -8.16 -0.05
C PHE A 108 4.65 -7.58 -1.32
N ILE A 109 3.80 -6.84 -2.04
CA ILE A 109 4.13 -6.04 -3.21
C ILE A 109 3.64 -4.62 -2.95
N VAL A 110 4.55 -3.66 -3.01
CA VAL A 110 4.23 -2.24 -2.92
C VAL A 110 4.43 -1.63 -4.30
N VAL A 111 3.39 -1.04 -4.86
CA VAL A 111 3.42 -0.37 -6.17
C VAL A 111 3.24 1.12 -5.96
N ILE A 112 4.22 1.91 -6.36
CA ILE A 112 4.18 3.37 -6.25
C ILE A 112 4.19 3.99 -7.64
N TRP A 113 3.09 4.63 -7.99
CA TRP A 113 2.94 5.42 -9.21
C TRP A 113 3.35 6.85 -8.96
N TYR A 114 3.95 7.51 -9.95
CA TYR A 114 4.25 8.94 -9.88
C TYR A 114 3.61 9.71 -11.05
N GLN A 115 3.03 10.87 -10.74
CA GLN A 115 2.47 11.78 -11.76
C GLN A 115 3.52 12.80 -12.26
N GLN A 116 3.53 13.04 -13.57
CA GLN A 116 4.36 14.04 -14.28
C GLN A 116 3.74 15.45 -14.16
N PRO A 117 4.51 16.57 -14.27
CA PRO A 117 5.85 16.69 -14.87
C PRO A 117 7.02 16.85 -13.90
N PHE A 118 6.78 17.01 -12.59
CA PHE A 118 7.80 17.34 -11.59
C PHE A 118 8.71 16.16 -11.16
N ALA A 119 8.40 14.96 -11.64
CA ALA A 119 8.97 13.69 -11.19
C ALA A 119 10.33 13.32 -11.82
N HIS A 120 10.79 14.02 -12.86
CA HIS A 120 11.94 13.55 -13.64
C HIS A 120 13.24 13.49 -12.82
N SER A 121 13.63 14.54 -12.10
CA SER A 121 14.94 14.55 -11.40
C SER A 121 14.99 13.62 -10.18
N ALA A 122 13.95 13.60 -9.36
CA ALA A 122 13.90 12.80 -8.14
C ALA A 122 13.66 11.30 -8.41
N ALA A 123 12.98 10.92 -9.50
CA ALA A 123 12.83 9.50 -9.86
C ALA A 123 14.14 8.90 -10.40
N HIS A 124 15.03 9.73 -10.98
CA HIS A 124 16.34 9.27 -11.44
C HIS A 124 17.34 9.01 -10.30
N SER A 125 17.16 9.61 -9.13
CA SER A 125 18.05 9.38 -7.98
C SER A 125 17.71 8.12 -7.17
N VAL A 126 16.55 7.51 -7.43
CA VAL A 126 16.15 6.26 -6.77
C VAL A 126 16.79 5.09 -7.49
N VAL A 127 17.77 4.49 -6.83
CA VAL A 127 18.50 3.33 -7.35
C VAL A 127 17.76 2.04 -6.95
N PRO A 128 17.39 1.17 -7.91
CA PRO A 128 16.95 -0.20 -7.63
C PRO A 128 17.91 -0.94 -6.71
N PHE A 129 17.39 -1.87 -5.92
CA PHE A 129 18.22 -2.69 -5.03
C PHE A 129 17.58 -4.04 -4.79
N ASP A 130 18.39 -4.97 -4.31
CA ASP A 130 18.01 -6.25 -3.75
C ASP A 130 18.72 -6.42 -2.40
N GLN A 131 18.03 -7.06 -1.46
CA GLN A 131 18.55 -7.37 -0.13
C GLN A 131 17.97 -8.71 0.31
N THR A 132 18.78 -9.59 0.88
CA THR A 132 18.30 -10.85 1.46
C THR A 132 18.21 -10.75 2.97
N ASN A 133 17.30 -11.55 3.55
CA ASN A 133 17.25 -11.85 4.97
C ASN A 133 17.35 -13.37 5.10
N GLU A 134 18.52 -13.85 5.51
CA GLU A 134 18.79 -15.29 5.65
C GLU A 134 17.99 -15.94 6.79
N LEU A 135 17.62 -15.18 7.82
CA LEU A 135 16.83 -15.67 8.95
C LEU A 135 15.41 -16.05 8.50
N THR A 136 14.77 -15.19 7.70
CA THR A 136 13.42 -15.45 7.18
C THR A 136 13.41 -16.18 5.83
N ARG A 137 14.60 -16.32 5.21
CA ARG A 137 14.78 -16.90 3.86
C ARG A 137 14.01 -16.13 2.79
N GLU A 138 14.00 -14.81 2.91
CA GLU A 138 13.30 -13.87 2.03
C GLU A 138 14.26 -12.88 1.37
N GLN A 139 13.75 -12.22 0.33
CA GLN A 139 14.40 -11.11 -0.32
C GLN A 139 13.46 -9.90 -0.38
N LEU A 140 14.03 -8.71 -0.32
CA LEU A 140 13.39 -7.43 -0.55
C LEU A 140 14.06 -6.76 -1.76
N ALA A 141 13.30 -6.54 -2.84
CA ALA A 141 13.82 -5.95 -4.06
C ALA A 141 12.98 -4.73 -4.49
N LEU A 142 13.63 -3.61 -4.76
CA LEU A 142 13.05 -2.45 -5.43
C LEU A 142 13.43 -2.50 -6.90
N LYS A 143 12.43 -2.51 -7.78
CA LYS A 143 12.60 -2.52 -9.23
C LYS A 143 11.87 -1.33 -9.85
N ARG A 144 12.41 -0.82 -10.95
CA ARG A 144 11.73 0.13 -11.83
C ARG A 144 11.07 -0.64 -12.97
N THR A 145 9.84 -0.29 -13.32
CA THR A 145 9.16 -0.93 -14.46
C THR A 145 9.42 -0.15 -15.75
N ASP A 146 9.64 -0.88 -16.83
CA ASP A 146 9.88 -0.28 -18.15
C ASP A 146 8.61 0.35 -18.74
N TYR A 147 7.44 -0.12 -18.30
CA TYR A 147 6.17 0.14 -18.98
C TYR A 147 5.40 1.40 -18.55
N SER A 148 5.61 2.00 -17.37
CA SER A 148 5.12 3.36 -17.06
C SER A 148 5.20 3.72 -15.58
N LYS A 149 5.97 4.77 -15.29
CA LYS A 149 5.78 5.69 -14.16
C LYS A 149 5.57 5.07 -12.77
N CYS A 150 6.16 3.90 -12.49
CA CYS A 150 6.08 3.32 -11.16
C CYS A 150 7.35 2.59 -10.71
N PHE A 151 7.49 2.49 -9.38
CA PHE A 151 8.42 1.62 -8.69
C PHE A 151 7.65 0.47 -8.04
N VAL A 152 8.27 -0.71 -8.02
CA VAL A 152 7.71 -1.90 -7.40
C VAL A 152 8.70 -2.42 -6.37
N LEU A 153 8.29 -2.43 -5.10
CA LEU A 153 9.04 -3.00 -4.00
C LEU A 153 8.40 -4.34 -3.61
N VAL A 154 9.17 -5.43 -3.70
CA VAL A 154 8.69 -6.80 -3.49
C VAL A 154 9.43 -7.42 -2.32
N ARG A 155 8.70 -7.90 -1.32
CA ARG A 155 9.20 -8.83 -0.30
C ARG A 155 8.63 -10.22 -0.58
N CYS A 156 9.50 -11.19 -0.77
CA CYS A 156 9.11 -12.55 -1.16
C CYS A 156 10.10 -13.61 -0.68
N PRO A 157 9.75 -14.90 -0.68
CA PRO A 157 10.69 -15.97 -0.38
C PRO A 157 11.82 -16.00 -1.42
N ILE A 158 13.03 -16.39 -1.00
CA ILE A 158 14.17 -16.61 -1.92
C ILE A 158 13.85 -17.78 -2.86
N ALA A 159 13.33 -18.88 -2.31
CA ALA A 159 12.83 -20.00 -3.09
C ALA A 159 11.36 -19.75 -3.45
N ARG A 160 11.10 -19.21 -4.64
CA ARG A 160 9.75 -18.89 -5.11
C ARG A 160 9.49 -19.41 -6.53
N ASP A 161 8.23 -19.69 -6.83
CA ASP A 161 7.78 -19.97 -8.18
C ASP A 161 7.72 -18.65 -8.98
N GLU A 162 8.69 -18.44 -9.87
CA GLU A 162 8.80 -17.21 -10.65
C GLU A 162 7.59 -16.97 -11.57
N ASN A 163 6.96 -18.02 -12.10
CA ASN A 163 5.77 -17.85 -12.95
C ASN A 163 4.58 -17.36 -12.13
N LYS A 164 4.42 -17.92 -10.93
CA LYS A 164 3.37 -17.50 -9.99
C LYS A 164 3.59 -16.06 -9.51
N TRP A 165 4.83 -15.70 -9.19
CA TRP A 165 5.18 -14.35 -8.74
C TRP A 165 5.09 -13.31 -9.85
N ALA A 166 5.51 -13.64 -11.07
CA ALA A 166 5.34 -12.77 -12.23
C ALA A 166 3.85 -12.38 -12.41
N LYS A 167 2.94 -13.36 -12.29
CA LYS A 167 1.50 -13.08 -12.36
C LYS A 167 1.02 -12.16 -11.24
N TRP A 168 1.49 -12.36 -10.00
CA TRP A 168 1.13 -11.48 -8.88
C TRP A 168 1.70 -10.06 -9.02
N GLU A 169 2.93 -9.93 -9.51
CA GLU A 169 3.55 -8.63 -9.81
C GLU A 169 2.76 -7.91 -10.92
N GLU A 170 2.38 -8.63 -11.99
CA GLU A 170 1.52 -8.09 -13.06
C GLU A 170 0.13 -7.68 -12.56
N GLU A 171 -0.55 -8.52 -11.76
CA GLU A 171 -1.84 -8.20 -11.11
C GLU A 171 -1.75 -6.96 -10.20
N ALA A 172 -0.61 -6.78 -9.51
CA ALA A 172 -0.37 -5.64 -8.65
C ALA A 172 -0.16 -4.35 -9.45
N ILE A 173 0.57 -4.42 -10.57
CA ILE A 173 0.82 -3.28 -11.47
C ILE A 173 -0.42 -2.95 -12.30
N ALA A 174 -1.27 -3.92 -12.63
CA ALA A 174 -2.52 -3.64 -13.31
C ALA A 174 -3.39 -2.68 -12.47
N TRP A 175 -3.81 -1.58 -13.08
CA TRP A 175 -4.75 -0.64 -12.47
C TRP A 175 -6.10 -1.34 -12.26
N PRO A 176 -6.78 -1.18 -11.12
CA PRO A 176 -7.88 -2.06 -10.74
C PRO A 176 -9.06 -1.91 -11.69
N ARG A 177 -9.40 -2.98 -12.42
CA ARG A 177 -10.68 -3.08 -13.12
C ARG A 177 -11.59 -4.19 -12.59
N GLU A 178 -11.12 -5.19 -11.86
CA GLU A 178 -11.91 -6.44 -11.70
C GLU A 178 -11.79 -7.22 -10.36
N TRP A 179 -11.36 -6.60 -9.25
CA TRP A 179 -11.37 -7.30 -7.96
C TRP A 179 -12.79 -7.36 -7.38
N LYS A 180 -13.29 -8.57 -7.12
CA LYS A 180 -14.60 -8.80 -6.45
C LYS A 180 -14.47 -8.44 -4.97
N ASN A 181 -15.49 -7.84 -4.35
CA ASN A 181 -15.48 -7.43 -2.92
C ASN A 181 -14.54 -6.27 -2.55
N ARG A 182 -14.49 -5.26 -3.43
CA ARG A 182 -13.83 -3.97 -3.18
C ARG A 182 -14.76 -3.00 -2.45
N ILE A 183 -14.24 -2.26 -1.48
CA ILE A 183 -14.91 -1.09 -0.90
C ILE A 183 -14.13 0.17 -1.29
N ASP A 184 -14.84 1.10 -1.93
CA ASP A 184 -14.37 2.46 -2.16
C ASP A 184 -14.82 3.35 -1.00
N ILE A 185 -13.85 3.93 -0.30
CA ILE A 185 -14.10 4.80 0.85
C ILE A 185 -13.65 6.21 0.50
N ASP A 186 -14.61 7.12 0.58
CA ASP A 186 -14.44 8.53 0.29
C ASP A 186 -15.05 9.34 1.43
N ILE A 187 -14.20 9.95 2.26
CA ILE A 187 -14.62 10.67 3.47
C ILE A 187 -14.28 12.14 3.30
N TYR A 188 -15.28 12.94 2.92
CA TYR A 188 -15.16 14.39 2.74
C TYR A 188 -15.21 15.16 4.07
N TYR A 189 -14.55 16.32 4.14
CA TYR A 189 -14.85 17.30 5.18
C TYR A 189 -16.21 17.92 4.83
N GLU A 190 -17.17 17.93 5.76
CA GLU A 190 -18.20 18.97 5.72
C GLU A 190 -17.48 20.29 6.00
N PHE A 191 -16.98 20.94 4.95
CA PHE A 191 -16.94 22.39 5.01
C PHE A 191 -18.39 22.84 4.93
N ASP A 192 -18.80 23.71 5.86
CA ASP A 192 -20.11 24.35 5.88
C ASP A 192 -20.62 24.61 4.46
N ILE A 193 -21.84 24.16 4.22
CA ILE A 193 -22.53 24.28 2.94
C ILE A 193 -22.73 25.77 2.65
N CYS A 194 -21.74 26.40 2.02
CA CYS A 194 -21.94 27.58 1.18
C CYS A 194 -21.86 27.14 -0.29
N GLY A 195 -22.85 26.34 -0.69
CA GLY A 195 -23.57 26.61 -1.94
C GLY A 195 -22.91 26.27 -3.29
N ARG A 196 -22.10 25.21 -3.42
CA ARG A 196 -21.88 24.61 -4.76
C ARG A 196 -22.02 23.09 -4.73
N ALA A 197 -23.19 22.65 -5.17
CA ALA A 197 -23.53 21.26 -5.40
C ALA A 197 -22.58 20.61 -6.42
N SER A 198 -21.74 19.68 -5.98
CA SER A 198 -21.19 18.67 -6.87
C SER A 198 -22.19 17.51 -6.93
N ARG A 199 -23.00 17.49 -8.00
CA ARG A 199 -23.81 16.32 -8.34
C ARG A 199 -22.85 15.19 -8.74
N ARG A 200 -22.62 14.22 -7.85
CA ARG A 200 -22.19 12.87 -8.24
C ARG A 200 -23.18 11.87 -7.65
N ASN A 201 -23.89 11.20 -8.54
CA ASN A 201 -24.91 10.22 -8.22
C ASN A 201 -24.29 9.01 -7.50
N TYR A 202 -24.55 8.86 -6.21
CA TYR A 202 -24.32 7.60 -5.51
C TYR A 202 -25.52 6.67 -5.78
N ARG A 203 -25.28 5.56 -6.46
CA ARG A 203 -26.17 4.40 -6.39
C ARG A 203 -25.89 3.69 -5.06
N ARG A 204 -26.83 3.81 -4.11
CA ARG A 204 -26.91 2.89 -2.97
C ARG A 204 -27.28 1.50 -3.49
N PHE A 205 -26.43 0.51 -3.27
CA PHE A 205 -26.88 -0.88 -3.37
C PHE A 205 -27.55 -1.26 -2.05
N LYS A 206 -28.80 -1.75 -2.16
CA LYS A 206 -29.55 -2.39 -1.07
C LYS A 206 -28.95 -3.75 -0.75
#